data_AF-A0A2I8VF42-F1
#
_entry.id   AF-A0A2I8VF42-F1
#
_cell.length_a   1.000
_cell.length_b   1.000
_cell.length_c   1.000
_cell.angle_alpha   90.00
_cell.angle_beta   90.00
_cell.angle_gamma   90.00
#
_symmetry.space_group_name_H-M   'P 1'
#
loop_
_entity.id
_entity.type
_entity.pdbx_description
1 polymer ?
#
loop_
_entity_poly.entity_id
_entity_poly.type
_entity_poly.pdbx_seq_one_letter_code
_entity_poly.pdbx_strand_id
1 'polypeptide(L)'
;MSVHARTLVVSGVRRVTSPAGAALFVTFVLALAAFNAAVNTLLTAAAGTPLPAGATVAEYGVVLPVSPAVAGLFALVTLLVGSFAVVVGSRRLLGRSASRWADPVECLTHRVVPATFAVFVVSVAAAVAVAVGTVLLVVPGVVVAGHLLLVPSVLAAEDVGVLAALRRSWQRAAGDRLELATAALALVVPAALVAVGASFSYVLSPGVEFGLGVVVGAALLAAWLGVAAEAYHQLGSSPARQPTGSRSRRPSRAL
;
A
#
# COMPACT_ATOMS: atom_id res chain seq x y z
N MET A 1 17.50 19.02 2.04
CA MET A 1 16.12 19.53 2.16
C MET A 1 15.42 18.68 3.20
N SER A 2 14.69 19.25 4.16
CA SER A 2 13.98 18.43 5.16
C SER A 2 12.67 17.90 4.55
N VAL A 3 12.45 16.60 4.73
CA VAL A 3 11.20 15.94 4.36
C VAL A 3 10.11 16.43 5.31
N HIS A 4 8.95 16.79 4.78
CA HIS A 4 7.80 17.19 5.58
C HIS A 4 6.58 16.37 5.14
N ALA A 5 5.89 15.75 6.10
CA ALA A 5 4.75 14.86 5.89
C ALA A 5 3.66 15.53 5.06
N ARG A 6 3.38 16.82 5.31
CA ARG A 6 2.42 17.60 4.53
C ARG A 6 2.79 17.64 3.05
N THR A 7 4.05 17.90 2.73
CA THR A 7 4.52 17.96 1.34
C THR A 7 4.45 16.58 0.69
N LEU A 8 4.81 15.52 1.42
CA LEU A 8 4.67 14.14 0.94
C LEU A 8 3.22 13.82 0.57
N VAL A 9 2.26 14.12 1.46
CA VAL A 9 0.84 13.84 1.25
C VAL A 9 0.29 14.67 0.10
N VAL A 10 0.49 15.99 0.09
CA VAL A 10 -0.07 16.88 -0.94
C VAL A 10 0.51 16.58 -2.32
N SER A 11 1.84 16.48 -2.43
CA SER A 11 2.50 16.19 -3.70
C SER A 11 2.21 14.76 -4.16
N GLY A 12 2.17 13.80 -3.24
CA GLY A 12 1.83 12.41 -3.52
C GLY A 12 0.40 12.26 -4.06
N VAL A 13 -0.59 12.84 -3.40
CA VAL A 13 -1.99 12.83 -3.87
C VAL A 13 -2.12 13.51 -5.23
N ARG A 14 -1.42 14.62 -5.47
CA ARG A 14 -1.40 15.30 -6.78
C ARG A 14 -0.81 14.44 -7.91
N ARG A 15 0.06 13.48 -7.61
CA ARG A 15 0.55 12.52 -8.63
C ARG A 15 -0.56 11.56 -9.08
N VAL A 16 -1.48 11.22 -8.18
CA VAL A 16 -2.59 10.29 -8.43
C VAL A 16 -3.73 10.96 -9.20
N THR A 17 -3.88 12.28 -9.14
CA THR A 17 -4.89 13.03 -9.93
C THR A 17 -4.54 13.17 -11.42
N SER A 18 -3.73 12.26 -11.95
CA SER A 18 -3.33 12.23 -13.36
C SER A 18 -4.01 11.08 -14.11
N PRO A 19 -4.01 11.03 -15.45
CA PRO A 19 -4.65 9.93 -16.19
C PRO A 19 -4.14 8.54 -15.79
N ALA A 20 -2.84 8.41 -15.51
CA ALA A 20 -2.25 7.17 -15.03
C ALA A 20 -2.75 6.80 -13.61
N GLY A 21 -2.91 7.79 -12.73
CA GLY A 21 -3.45 7.57 -11.40
C GLY A 21 -4.96 7.28 -11.41
N ALA A 22 -5.72 7.84 -12.37
CA ALA A 22 -7.11 7.48 -12.58
C ALA A 22 -7.27 6.03 -13.07
N ALA A 23 -6.44 5.60 -14.03
CA ALA A 23 -6.42 4.21 -14.48
C ALA A 23 -6.05 3.24 -13.34
N LEU A 24 -5.07 3.62 -12.51
CA LEU A 24 -4.69 2.88 -11.31
C LEU A 24 -5.86 2.80 -10.30
N PHE A 25 -6.52 3.91 -10.02
CA PHE A 25 -7.67 3.96 -9.13
C PHE A 25 -8.80 3.04 -9.61
N VAL A 26 -9.18 3.12 -10.90
CA VAL A 26 -10.19 2.22 -11.49
C VAL A 26 -9.77 0.76 -11.35
N THR A 27 -8.50 0.45 -11.60
CA THR A 27 -7.97 -0.91 -11.43
C THR A 27 -8.09 -1.38 -9.98
N PHE A 28 -7.80 -0.53 -9.01
CA PHE A 28 -7.97 -0.85 -7.59
C PHE A 28 -9.43 -0.97 -7.16
N VAL A 29 -10.35 -0.15 -7.71
CA VAL A 29 -11.78 -0.31 -7.46
C VAL A 29 -12.24 -1.69 -7.93
N LEU A 30 -11.91 -2.08 -9.16
CA LEU A 30 -12.30 -3.39 -9.71
C LEU A 30 -11.67 -4.55 -8.93
N ALA A 31 -10.37 -4.45 -8.60
CA ALA A 31 -9.67 -5.47 -7.84
C ALA A 31 -10.22 -5.58 -6.40
N LEU A 32 -10.45 -4.46 -5.70
CA LEU A 32 -11.01 -4.50 -4.36
C LEU A 32 -12.45 -5.00 -4.35
N ALA A 33 -13.29 -4.62 -5.31
CA ALA A 33 -14.65 -5.15 -5.42
C ALA A 33 -14.62 -6.67 -5.61
N ALA A 34 -13.87 -7.15 -6.59
CA ALA A 34 -13.73 -8.57 -6.89
C ALA A 34 -13.20 -9.36 -5.68
N PHE A 35 -12.16 -8.84 -5.01
CA PHE A 35 -11.56 -9.48 -3.85
C PHE A 35 -12.51 -9.52 -2.65
N ASN A 36 -13.14 -8.39 -2.29
CA ASN A 36 -14.06 -8.35 -1.16
C ASN A 36 -15.28 -9.25 -1.39
N ALA A 37 -15.87 -9.24 -2.60
CA ALA A 37 -17.01 -10.12 -2.90
C ALA A 37 -16.61 -11.61 -2.81
N ALA A 38 -15.42 -11.97 -3.27
CA ALA A 38 -14.90 -13.34 -3.15
C ALA A 38 -14.65 -13.74 -1.69
N VAL A 39 -14.03 -12.86 -0.90
CA VAL A 39 -13.81 -13.09 0.54
C VAL A 39 -15.12 -13.22 1.29
N ASN A 40 -16.10 -12.35 1.04
CA ASN A 40 -17.43 -12.42 1.63
C ASN A 40 -18.14 -13.75 1.31
N THR A 41 -17.96 -14.26 0.09
CA THR A 41 -18.49 -15.57 -0.32
C THR A 41 -17.85 -16.71 0.49
N LEU A 42 -16.53 -16.66 0.68
CA LEU A 42 -15.79 -17.63 1.49
C LEU A 42 -16.19 -17.57 2.97
N LEU A 43 -16.33 -16.37 3.52
CA LEU A 43 -16.75 -16.16 4.92
C LEU A 43 -18.17 -16.64 5.15
N THR A 44 -19.09 -16.36 4.21
CA THR A 44 -20.47 -16.85 4.26
C THR A 44 -20.50 -18.38 4.21
N ALA A 45 -19.72 -19.00 3.32
CA ALA A 45 -19.61 -20.45 3.25
C ALA A 45 -19.02 -21.08 4.53
N ALA A 46 -18.01 -20.44 5.12
CA ALA A 46 -17.42 -20.87 6.39
C ALA A 46 -18.39 -20.71 7.56
N ALA A 47 -19.20 -19.65 7.57
CA ALA A 47 -20.17 -19.37 8.62
C ALA A 47 -21.50 -20.14 8.48
N GLY A 48 -21.78 -20.68 7.28
CA GLY A 48 -22.82 -21.68 7.06
C GLY A 48 -22.49 -23.05 7.66
N THR A 49 -21.32 -23.21 8.28
CA THR A 49 -21.08 -24.35 9.17
C THR A 49 -22.01 -24.23 10.40
N PRO A 50 -22.77 -25.28 10.77
CA PRO A 50 -23.76 -25.16 11.83
C PRO A 50 -23.10 -24.72 13.13
N LEU A 51 -23.51 -23.56 13.66
CA LEU A 51 -23.09 -23.13 14.99
C LEU A 51 -23.74 -24.03 16.05
N PRO A 52 -23.09 -24.24 17.22
CA PRO A 52 -23.76 -24.79 18.38
C PRO A 52 -25.03 -23.99 18.66
N ALA A 53 -26.15 -24.67 18.94
CA ALA A 53 -27.50 -24.11 19.14
C ALA A 53 -28.30 -23.70 17.88
N GLY A 54 -27.87 -24.08 16.66
CA GLY A 54 -28.72 -23.95 15.47
C GLY A 54 -28.88 -22.52 14.95
N ALA A 55 -28.07 -21.58 15.42
CA ALA A 55 -27.99 -20.24 14.87
C ALA A 55 -27.38 -20.28 13.46
N THR A 56 -27.99 -19.58 12.51
CA THR A 56 -27.44 -19.34 11.17
C THR A 56 -26.83 -17.94 11.12
N VAL A 57 -25.65 -17.82 10.51
CA VAL A 57 -25.00 -16.52 10.30
C VAL A 57 -25.62 -15.86 9.07
N ALA A 58 -25.91 -14.56 9.17
CA ALA A 58 -26.35 -13.76 8.02
C ALA A 58 -25.25 -13.69 6.95
N GLU A 59 -25.63 -13.55 5.68
CA GLU A 59 -24.66 -13.36 4.58
C GLU A 59 -23.76 -12.13 4.86
N TYR A 60 -22.46 -12.28 4.63
CA TYR A 60 -21.49 -11.19 4.84
C TYR A 60 -21.54 -10.20 3.69
N GLY A 61 -22.60 -9.40 3.60
CA GLY A 61 -22.75 -8.34 2.60
C GLY A 61 -22.82 -8.86 1.16
N VAL A 62 -22.09 -8.20 0.24
CA VAL A 62 -22.11 -8.58 -1.19
C VAL A 62 -21.27 -9.84 -1.42
N VAL A 63 -21.89 -10.88 -1.99
CA VAL A 63 -21.28 -12.17 -2.31
C VAL A 63 -21.35 -12.49 -3.81
N LEU A 64 -20.54 -13.43 -4.27
CA LEU A 64 -20.55 -13.96 -5.63
C LEU A 64 -21.42 -15.23 -5.68
N PRO A 65 -22.26 -15.42 -6.72
CA PRO A 65 -23.09 -16.62 -6.88
C PRO A 65 -22.26 -17.79 -7.45
N VAL A 66 -21.20 -18.18 -6.75
CA VAL A 66 -20.25 -19.23 -7.16
C VAL A 66 -19.90 -20.13 -5.99
N SER A 67 -19.29 -21.29 -6.28
CA SER A 67 -18.83 -22.19 -5.22
C SER A 67 -17.67 -21.58 -4.41
N PRO A 68 -17.44 -22.00 -3.16
CA PRO A 68 -16.32 -21.50 -2.35
C PRO A 68 -14.96 -21.72 -3.01
N ALA A 69 -14.77 -22.83 -3.71
CA ALA A 69 -13.52 -23.10 -4.45
C ALA A 69 -13.28 -22.08 -5.57
N VAL A 70 -14.33 -21.73 -6.32
CA VAL A 70 -14.26 -20.71 -7.39
C VAL A 70 -14.02 -19.33 -6.78
N ALA A 71 -14.67 -18.99 -5.68
CA ALA A 71 -14.43 -17.74 -4.96
C ALA A 71 -12.98 -17.65 -4.47
N GLY A 72 -12.41 -18.73 -3.93
CA GLY A 72 -11.01 -18.80 -3.52
C GLY A 72 -10.03 -18.57 -4.67
N LEU A 73 -10.26 -19.20 -5.81
CA LEU A 73 -9.46 -18.96 -7.02
C LEU A 73 -9.58 -17.50 -7.49
N PHE A 74 -10.80 -16.96 -7.49
CA PHE A 74 -11.05 -15.58 -7.88
C PHE A 74 -10.30 -14.60 -6.96
N ALA A 75 -10.37 -14.78 -5.64
CA ALA A 75 -9.64 -13.98 -4.67
C ALA A 75 -8.11 -14.02 -4.92
N LEU A 76 -7.55 -15.19 -5.21
CA LEU A 76 -6.13 -15.35 -5.52
C LEU A 76 -5.73 -14.62 -6.81
N VAL A 77 -6.50 -14.81 -7.88
CA VAL A 77 -6.26 -14.13 -9.17
C VAL A 77 -6.34 -12.62 -8.99
N THR A 78 -7.34 -12.13 -8.28
CA THR A 78 -7.50 -10.70 -8.01
C THR A 78 -6.35 -10.14 -7.17
N LEU A 79 -5.83 -10.87 -6.18
CA LEU A 79 -4.63 -10.45 -5.44
C LEU A 79 -3.39 -10.34 -6.33
N LEU A 80 -3.22 -11.27 -7.28
CA LEU A 80 -2.12 -11.22 -8.24
C LEU A 80 -2.27 -10.03 -9.20
N VAL A 81 -3.47 -9.77 -9.71
CA VAL A 81 -3.77 -8.60 -10.55
C VAL A 81 -3.55 -7.30 -9.78
N GLY A 82 -4.00 -7.23 -8.53
CA GLY A 82 -3.75 -6.08 -7.65
C GLY A 82 -2.26 -5.86 -7.39
N SER A 83 -1.50 -6.93 -7.15
CA SER A 83 -0.05 -6.87 -6.97
C SER A 83 0.66 -6.36 -8.22
N PHE A 84 0.23 -6.83 -9.40
CA PHE A 84 0.73 -6.34 -10.68
C PHE A 84 0.41 -4.85 -10.87
N ALA A 85 -0.82 -4.42 -10.56
CA ALA A 85 -1.23 -3.02 -10.62
C ALA A 85 -0.42 -2.13 -9.68
N VAL A 86 -0.06 -2.62 -8.49
CA VAL A 86 0.84 -1.92 -7.56
C VAL A 86 2.23 -1.73 -8.16
N VAL A 87 2.81 -2.75 -8.81
CA VAL A 87 4.13 -2.65 -9.46
C VAL A 87 4.11 -1.65 -10.62
N VAL A 88 3.20 -1.85 -11.59
CA VAL A 88 3.10 -0.99 -12.77
C VAL A 88 2.73 0.43 -12.36
N GLY A 89 1.82 0.57 -11.42
CA GLY A 89 1.41 1.83 -10.82
C GLY A 89 2.55 2.60 -10.20
N SER A 90 3.34 1.92 -9.35
CA SER A 90 4.53 2.51 -8.73
C SER A 90 5.51 3.00 -9.80
N ARG A 91 5.80 2.19 -10.83
CA ARG A 91 6.69 2.58 -11.95
C ARG A 91 6.16 3.80 -12.70
N ARG A 92 4.87 3.81 -13.04
CA ARG A 92 4.24 4.94 -13.74
C ARG A 92 4.26 6.23 -12.93
N LEU A 93 4.05 6.15 -11.62
CA LEU A 93 4.11 7.30 -10.72
C LEU A 93 5.55 7.83 -10.57
N LEU A 94 6.55 6.94 -10.62
CA LEU A 94 7.97 7.25 -10.63
C LEU A 94 8.47 7.79 -11.99
N GLY A 95 7.82 7.42 -13.11
CA GLY A 95 8.20 7.84 -14.48
C GLY A 95 8.17 9.35 -14.73
N ARG A 96 7.52 10.13 -13.87
CA ARG A 96 7.61 11.60 -13.87
C ARG A 96 8.95 12.15 -13.39
N SER A 97 9.78 11.31 -12.79
CA SER A 97 10.97 11.74 -12.05
C SER A 97 12.16 10.79 -12.25
N ALA A 98 11.96 9.61 -12.84
CA ALA A 98 13.00 8.67 -13.24
C ALA A 98 12.91 8.39 -14.75
N SER A 99 13.99 8.67 -15.49
CA SER A 99 14.04 8.57 -16.96
C SER A 99 13.68 7.18 -17.49
N ARG A 100 14.06 6.14 -16.76
CA ARG A 100 13.79 4.73 -17.08
C ARG A 100 12.30 4.38 -17.14
N TRP A 101 11.49 4.94 -16.25
CA TRP A 101 10.06 4.60 -16.16
C TRP A 101 9.17 5.53 -16.99
N ALA A 102 9.78 6.38 -17.83
CA ALA A 102 9.05 7.19 -18.80
C ALA A 102 8.45 6.32 -19.93
N ASP A 103 9.12 5.21 -20.27
CA ASP A 103 8.63 4.26 -21.29
C ASP A 103 7.50 3.36 -20.73
N PRO A 104 6.29 3.43 -21.31
CA PRO A 104 5.17 2.53 -21.01
C PRO A 104 5.51 1.04 -21.06
N VAL A 105 6.31 0.62 -22.03
CA VAL A 105 6.62 -0.79 -22.29
C VAL A 105 7.57 -1.31 -21.22
N GLU A 106 8.58 -0.53 -20.86
CA GLU A 106 9.54 -0.91 -19.82
C GLU A 106 8.86 -1.08 -18.46
N CYS A 107 7.83 -0.28 -18.18
CA CYS A 107 6.99 -0.44 -16.99
C CYS A 107 6.31 -1.82 -16.92
N LEU A 108 5.91 -2.35 -18.08
CA LEU A 108 5.14 -3.59 -18.23
C LEU A 108 6.00 -4.84 -18.37
N THR A 109 7.18 -4.76 -18.99
CA THR A 109 7.97 -5.94 -19.35
C THR A 109 9.14 -6.19 -18.42
N HIS A 110 9.76 -5.13 -17.88
CA HIS A 110 11.02 -5.29 -17.16
C HIS A 110 10.79 -5.98 -15.82
N ARG A 111 11.19 -7.25 -15.68
CA ARG A 111 11.12 -8.02 -14.41
C ARG A 111 9.77 -7.90 -13.68
N VAL A 112 8.67 -7.76 -14.42
CA VAL A 112 7.36 -7.49 -13.81
C VAL A 112 6.84 -8.69 -13.01
N VAL A 113 7.13 -9.91 -13.48
CA VAL A 113 6.72 -11.16 -12.82
C VAL A 113 7.37 -11.32 -11.43
N PRO A 114 8.71 -11.28 -11.28
CA PRO A 114 9.31 -11.38 -9.95
C PRO A 114 8.94 -10.20 -9.03
N ALA A 115 8.80 -8.99 -9.57
CA ALA A 115 8.34 -7.84 -8.79
C ALA A 115 6.90 -8.03 -8.30
N THR A 116 6.00 -8.55 -9.15
CA THR A 116 4.60 -8.84 -8.80
C THR A 116 4.53 -9.88 -7.71
N PHE A 117 5.31 -10.96 -7.83
CA PHE A 117 5.34 -12.01 -6.80
C PHE A 117 5.90 -11.46 -5.47
N ALA A 118 6.94 -10.62 -5.52
CA ALA A 118 7.48 -9.97 -4.33
C ALA A 118 6.43 -9.07 -3.64
N VAL A 119 5.69 -8.25 -4.41
CA VAL A 119 4.60 -7.42 -3.89
C VAL A 119 3.47 -8.27 -3.33
N PHE A 120 3.12 -9.37 -4.00
CA PHE A 120 2.11 -10.31 -3.51
C PHE A 120 2.50 -10.87 -2.13
N VAL A 121 3.72 -11.38 -1.98
CA VAL A 121 4.22 -11.93 -0.71
C VAL A 121 4.23 -10.86 0.39
N VAL A 122 4.68 -9.64 0.09
CA VAL A 122 4.64 -8.52 1.04
C VAL A 122 3.21 -8.16 1.42
N SER A 123 2.28 -8.16 0.47
CA SER A 123 0.88 -7.81 0.70
C SER A 123 0.19 -8.84 1.60
N VAL A 124 0.43 -10.14 1.35
CA VAL A 124 -0.07 -11.22 2.21
C VAL A 124 0.51 -11.13 3.62
N ALA A 125 1.83 -10.92 3.74
CA ALA A 125 2.48 -10.74 5.04
C ALA A 125 1.95 -9.50 5.77
N ALA A 126 1.73 -8.40 5.06
CA ALA A 126 1.14 -7.18 5.62
C ALA A 126 -0.31 -7.41 6.07
N ALA A 127 -1.12 -8.13 5.30
CA ALA A 127 -2.50 -8.47 5.69
C ALA A 127 -2.52 -9.31 6.98
N VAL A 128 -1.65 -10.30 7.10
CA VAL A 128 -1.50 -11.11 8.33
C VAL A 128 -1.03 -10.23 9.49
N ALA A 129 -0.01 -9.39 9.27
CA ALA A 129 0.50 -8.49 10.30
C ALA A 129 -0.55 -7.47 10.77
N VAL A 130 -1.41 -6.97 9.85
CA VAL A 130 -2.53 -6.09 10.18
C VAL A 130 -3.61 -6.85 10.93
N ALA A 131 -3.98 -8.07 10.52
CA ALA A 131 -4.96 -8.89 11.24
C ALA A 131 -4.50 -9.16 12.68
N VAL A 132 -3.24 -9.57 12.85
CA VAL A 132 -2.61 -9.80 14.16
C VAL A 132 -2.48 -8.49 14.95
N GLY A 133 -2.08 -7.39 14.30
CA GLY A 133 -1.91 -6.08 14.93
C GLY A 133 -3.23 -5.46 15.38
N THR A 134 -4.31 -5.64 14.62
CA THR A 134 -5.66 -5.20 15.00
C THR A 134 -6.11 -5.92 16.28
N VAL A 135 -5.74 -7.19 16.44
CA VAL A 135 -6.01 -7.97 17.65
C VAL A 135 -5.09 -7.58 18.82
N LEU A 136 -3.84 -7.19 18.56
CA LEU A 136 -2.79 -6.94 19.57
C LEU A 136 -2.52 -5.45 19.90
N LEU A 137 -3.47 -4.54 19.64
CA LEU A 137 -3.42 -3.06 19.77
C LEU A 137 -2.92 -2.32 18.52
N VAL A 138 -3.52 -1.15 18.24
CA VAL A 138 -3.35 -0.32 17.03
C VAL A 138 -1.92 0.22 16.81
N VAL A 139 -1.13 0.38 17.87
CA VAL A 139 0.13 1.15 17.86
C VAL A 139 1.29 0.46 17.11
N PRO A 140 1.57 -0.86 17.25
CA PRO A 140 2.63 -1.53 16.51
C PRO A 140 2.36 -1.55 14.99
N GLY A 141 1.09 -1.62 14.58
CA GLY A 141 0.70 -1.64 13.17
C GLY A 141 1.04 -0.35 12.43
N VAL A 142 0.88 0.81 13.08
CA VAL A 142 1.15 2.13 12.51
C VAL A 142 2.65 2.32 12.23
N VAL A 143 3.50 1.90 13.17
CA VAL A 143 4.97 2.02 13.01
C VAL A 143 5.44 1.14 11.85
N VAL A 144 4.89 -0.07 11.71
CA VAL A 144 5.16 -0.96 10.58
C VAL A 144 4.67 -0.35 9.27
N ALA A 145 3.47 0.25 9.26
CA ALA A 145 2.88 0.88 8.08
C ALA A 145 3.75 2.00 7.50
N GLY A 146 4.36 2.84 8.35
CA GLY A 146 5.30 3.88 7.91
C GLY A 146 6.56 3.33 7.21
N HIS A 147 7.06 2.18 7.65
CA HIS A 147 8.23 1.52 7.01
C HIS A 147 7.85 0.73 5.75
N LEU A 148 6.63 0.19 5.71
CA LEU A 148 6.06 -0.47 4.55
C LEU A 148 5.68 0.50 3.43
N LEU A 149 5.44 1.78 3.76
CA LEU A 149 5.09 2.83 2.79
C LEU A 149 6.06 2.86 1.60
N LEU A 150 7.37 2.73 1.82
CA LEU A 150 8.38 2.81 0.76
C LEU A 150 8.60 1.49 0.00
N VAL A 151 8.13 0.36 0.53
CA VAL A 151 8.45 -0.97 -0.01
C VAL A 151 7.97 -1.16 -1.45
N PRO A 152 6.74 -0.77 -1.84
CA PRO A 152 6.29 -0.86 -3.22
C PRO A 152 7.18 -0.09 -4.19
N SER A 153 7.60 1.13 -3.83
CA SER A 153 8.48 1.95 -4.67
C SER A 153 9.89 1.38 -4.80
N VAL A 154 10.45 0.83 -3.72
CA VAL A 154 11.76 0.16 -3.73
C VAL A 154 11.72 -1.12 -4.57
N LEU A 155 10.70 -1.96 -4.38
CA LEU A 155 10.51 -3.18 -5.18
C LEU A 155 10.32 -2.86 -6.67
N ALA A 156 9.56 -1.80 -6.97
CA ALA A 156 9.27 -1.39 -8.33
C ALA A 156 10.48 -0.76 -9.03
N ALA A 157 11.32 -0.02 -8.30
CA ALA A 157 12.41 0.79 -8.85
C ALA A 157 13.78 0.09 -8.86
N GLU A 158 14.08 -0.75 -7.87
CA GLU A 158 15.45 -1.23 -7.64
C GLU A 158 15.69 -2.69 -8.03
N ASP A 159 14.68 -3.37 -8.57
CA ASP A 159 14.78 -4.77 -9.05
C ASP A 159 15.36 -5.73 -7.99
N VAL A 160 15.08 -5.48 -6.70
CA VAL A 160 15.58 -6.27 -5.58
C VAL A 160 14.53 -7.19 -4.98
N GLY A 161 14.98 -8.28 -4.35
CA GLY A 161 14.10 -9.20 -3.63
C GLY A 161 13.48 -8.60 -2.37
N VAL A 162 12.44 -9.25 -1.84
CA VAL A 162 11.62 -8.79 -0.70
C VAL A 162 12.45 -8.36 0.51
N LEU A 163 13.38 -9.21 0.98
CA LEU A 163 14.20 -8.90 2.15
C LEU A 163 15.12 -7.69 1.93
N ALA A 164 15.69 -7.56 0.73
CA ALA A 164 16.54 -6.43 0.39
C ALA A 164 15.72 -5.14 0.28
N ALA A 165 14.51 -5.20 -0.27
CA ALA A 165 13.59 -4.06 -0.34
C ALA A 165 13.19 -3.58 1.06
N LEU A 166 12.87 -4.50 1.97
CA LEU A 166 12.60 -4.19 3.37
C LEU A 166 13.83 -3.54 4.02
N ARG A 167 15.01 -4.17 3.98
CA ARG A 167 16.21 -3.58 4.59
C ARG A 167 16.51 -2.18 4.07
N ARG A 168 16.37 -1.94 2.76
CA ARG A 168 16.57 -0.62 2.16
C ARG A 168 15.48 0.38 2.51
N SER A 169 14.21 -0.03 2.58
CA SER A 169 13.14 0.86 3.03
C SER A 169 13.37 1.32 4.47
N TRP A 170 13.79 0.39 5.34
CA TRP A 170 14.15 0.67 6.72
C TRP A 170 15.37 1.59 6.86
N GLN A 171 16.42 1.38 6.05
CA GLN A 171 17.59 2.26 6.03
C GLN A 171 17.26 3.67 5.54
N ARG A 172 16.46 3.80 4.46
CA ARG A 172 16.05 5.10 3.94
C ARG A 172 15.10 5.84 4.86
N ALA A 173 14.22 5.12 5.56
CA ALA A 173 13.29 5.71 6.52
C ALA A 173 13.98 6.19 7.80
N ALA A 174 15.20 5.70 8.13
CA ALA A 174 15.83 5.92 9.43
C ALA A 174 16.04 7.41 9.79
N GLY A 175 16.27 8.28 8.80
CA GLY A 175 16.49 9.70 9.02
C GLY A 175 15.21 10.52 9.27
N ASP A 176 14.07 10.08 8.74
CA ASP A 176 12.82 10.85 8.68
C ASP A 176 11.60 9.99 9.11
N ARG A 177 11.82 9.05 10.05
CA ARG A 177 10.80 8.07 10.50
C ARG A 177 9.50 8.73 10.95
N LEU A 178 9.61 9.84 11.68
CA LEU A 178 8.47 10.56 12.22
C LEU A 178 7.61 11.16 11.10
N GLU A 179 8.25 11.73 10.08
CA GLU A 179 7.57 12.33 8.93
C GLU A 179 6.88 11.26 8.07
N LEU A 180 7.53 10.12 7.85
CA LEU A 180 6.94 8.99 7.13
C LEU A 180 5.78 8.35 7.89
N ALA A 181 5.93 8.17 9.21
CA ALA A 181 4.86 7.67 10.06
C ALA A 181 3.67 8.65 10.08
N THR A 182 3.94 9.96 10.14
CA THR A 182 2.90 11.00 10.10
C THR A 182 2.19 11.02 8.75
N ALA A 183 2.92 10.88 7.64
CA ALA A 183 2.33 10.79 6.31
C ALA A 183 1.45 9.54 6.16
N ALA A 184 1.91 8.38 6.65
CA ALA A 184 1.11 7.15 6.67
C ALA A 184 -0.15 7.29 7.54
N LEU A 185 -0.03 7.88 8.73
CA LEU A 185 -1.15 8.18 9.63
C LEU A 185 -2.17 9.12 9.00
N ALA A 186 -1.72 10.16 8.31
CA ALA A 186 -2.59 11.11 7.63
C ALA A 186 -3.46 10.45 6.54
N LEU A 187 -3.03 9.31 5.99
CA LEU A 187 -3.82 8.50 5.07
C LEU A 187 -4.75 7.52 5.80
N VAL A 188 -4.23 6.80 6.80
CA VAL A 188 -4.95 5.70 7.46
C VAL A 188 -6.01 6.18 8.44
N VAL A 189 -5.78 7.26 9.16
CA VAL A 189 -6.72 7.73 10.21
C VAL A 189 -8.07 8.14 9.61
N PRO A 190 -8.14 9.01 8.56
CA PRO A 190 -9.43 9.36 7.96
C PRO A 190 -10.18 8.14 7.41
N ALA A 191 -9.45 7.20 6.81
CA ALA A 191 -10.02 5.95 6.33
C ALA A 191 -10.66 5.11 7.42
N ALA A 192 -9.93 4.92 8.52
CA ALA A 192 -10.40 4.16 9.67
C ALA A 192 -11.63 4.81 10.28
N LEU A 193 -11.67 6.14 10.37
CA LEU A 193 -12.84 6.88 10.87
C LEU A 193 -14.08 6.69 9.97
N VAL A 194 -13.91 6.72 8.65
CA VAL A 194 -15.00 6.44 7.70
C VAL A 194 -15.50 5.00 7.83
N ALA A 195 -14.59 4.03 7.90
CA ALA A 195 -14.94 2.62 8.05
C ALA A 195 -15.69 2.37 9.35
N VAL A 196 -15.17 2.87 10.48
CA VAL A 196 -15.80 2.80 11.80
C VAL A 196 -17.17 3.45 11.78
N GLY A 197 -17.28 4.69 11.27
CA GLY A 197 -18.55 5.41 11.21
C GLY A 197 -19.62 4.70 10.38
N ALA A 198 -19.20 4.07 9.27
CA ALA A 198 -20.09 3.26 8.44
C ALA A 198 -20.59 2.02 9.20
N SER A 199 -19.69 1.29 9.89
CA SER A 199 -20.04 0.08 10.63
C SER A 199 -21.00 0.30 11.81
N PHE A 200 -20.97 1.48 12.44
CA PHE A 200 -21.84 1.78 13.59
C PHE A 200 -23.21 2.36 13.21
N SER A 201 -23.40 2.78 11.96
CA SER A 201 -24.59 3.55 11.63
C SER A 201 -25.85 2.68 11.45
N TYR A 202 -25.76 1.39 11.10
CA TYR A 202 -26.93 0.56 10.68
C TYR A 202 -27.86 1.22 9.63
N VAL A 203 -27.48 2.39 9.08
CA VAL A 203 -28.29 3.23 8.20
C VAL A 203 -28.08 2.84 6.74
N LEU A 204 -26.93 2.26 6.42
CA LEU A 204 -26.55 1.94 5.05
C LEU A 204 -26.98 0.53 4.69
N SER A 205 -27.41 0.32 3.44
CA SER A 205 -27.62 -1.02 2.93
C SER A 205 -26.26 -1.71 2.69
N PRO A 206 -26.19 -3.05 2.79
CA PRO A 206 -24.92 -3.78 2.60
C PRO A 206 -24.21 -3.48 1.28
N GLY A 207 -24.98 -3.22 0.21
CA GLY A 207 -24.42 -2.83 -1.10
C GLY A 207 -23.77 -1.45 -1.08
N VAL A 208 -24.33 -0.48 -0.33
CA VAL A 208 -23.76 0.86 -0.19
C VAL A 208 -22.50 0.82 0.68
N GLU A 209 -22.52 0.08 1.79
CA GLU A 209 -21.33 -0.12 2.64
C GLU A 209 -20.19 -0.75 1.85
N PHE A 210 -20.50 -1.79 1.06
CA PHE A 210 -19.54 -2.42 0.18
C PHE A 210 -18.96 -1.44 -0.85
N GLY A 211 -19.82 -0.70 -1.55
CA GLY A 211 -19.40 0.27 -2.56
C GLY A 211 -18.50 1.37 -1.98
N LEU A 212 -18.90 1.94 -0.83
CA LEU A 212 -18.10 2.95 -0.14
C LEU A 212 -16.76 2.39 0.32
N GLY A 213 -16.75 1.19 0.94
CA GLY A 213 -15.52 0.54 1.38
C GLY A 213 -14.54 0.30 0.24
N VAL A 214 -15.03 -0.17 -0.92
CA VAL A 214 -14.23 -0.37 -2.13
C VAL A 214 -13.66 0.95 -2.65
N VAL A 215 -14.49 1.98 -2.80
CA VAL A 215 -14.06 3.28 -3.34
C VAL A 215 -13.05 3.95 -2.42
N VAL A 216 -13.32 3.98 -1.12
CA VAL A 216 -12.42 4.54 -0.11
C VAL A 216 -11.12 3.75 -0.06
N GLY A 217 -11.18 2.42 -0.03
CA GLY A 217 -10.01 1.54 -0.06
C GLY A 217 -9.14 1.77 -1.31
N ALA A 218 -9.76 1.89 -2.48
CA ALA A 218 -9.06 2.14 -3.74
C ALA A 218 -8.39 3.51 -3.75
N ALA A 219 -9.08 4.54 -3.26
CA ALA A 219 -8.55 5.89 -3.15
C ALA A 219 -7.33 5.94 -2.23
N LEU A 220 -7.40 5.22 -1.11
CA LEU A 220 -6.30 5.12 -0.15
C LEU A 220 -5.10 4.38 -0.71
N LEU A 221 -5.30 3.25 -1.38
CA LEU A 221 -4.21 2.52 -2.04
C LEU A 221 -3.54 3.40 -3.10
N ALA A 222 -4.33 4.12 -3.90
CA ALA A 222 -3.80 5.01 -4.92
C ALA A 222 -3.00 6.16 -4.28
N ALA A 223 -3.56 6.82 -3.27
CA ALA A 223 -2.88 7.87 -2.49
C ALA A 223 -1.61 7.35 -1.83
N TRP A 224 -1.65 6.15 -1.25
CA TRP A 224 -0.50 5.49 -0.63
C TRP A 224 0.64 5.32 -1.61
N LEU A 225 0.37 4.85 -2.83
CA LEU A 225 1.42 4.73 -3.87
C LEU A 225 1.94 6.08 -4.34
N GLY A 226 1.08 7.09 -4.45
CA GLY A 226 1.51 8.46 -4.79
C GLY A 226 2.45 9.04 -3.75
N VAL A 227 2.11 8.91 -2.46
CA VAL A 227 2.93 9.36 -1.33
C VAL A 227 4.22 8.56 -1.21
N ALA A 228 4.15 7.24 -1.40
CA ALA A 228 5.32 6.36 -1.44
C ALA A 228 6.31 6.76 -2.53
N ALA A 229 5.81 7.03 -3.75
CA ALA A 229 6.65 7.47 -4.87
C ALA A 229 7.32 8.81 -4.58
N GLU A 230 6.59 9.78 -4.02
CA GLU A 230 7.15 11.09 -3.64
C GLU A 230 8.21 10.95 -2.54
N ALA A 231 7.92 10.16 -1.49
CA ALA A 231 8.86 9.90 -0.41
C ALA A 231 10.13 9.20 -0.91
N TYR A 232 9.98 8.23 -1.82
CA TYR A 232 11.10 7.55 -2.47
C TYR A 232 12.01 8.54 -3.20
N HIS A 233 11.44 9.52 -3.93
CA HIS A 233 12.23 10.55 -4.61
C HIS A 233 12.96 11.49 -3.65
N GLN A 234 12.29 11.99 -2.61
CA GLN A 234 12.89 12.93 -1.66
C GLN A 234 14.00 12.27 -0.82
N LEU A 235 13.83 10.99 -0.46
CA LEU A 235 14.83 10.24 0.31
C LEU A 235 15.96 9.70 -0.57
N GLY A 236 15.69 9.37 -1.84
CA GLY A 236 16.72 8.96 -2.80
C GLY A 236 17.63 10.10 -3.27
N SER A 237 17.17 11.35 -3.18
CA SER A 237 17.95 12.55 -3.52
C SER A 237 18.70 13.16 -2.34
N SER A 238 18.52 12.64 -1.13
CA SER A 238 19.27 13.09 0.05
C SER A 238 20.62 12.37 0.10
N PRO A 239 21.75 13.04 -0.20
CA PRO A 239 23.06 12.44 0.02
C PRO A 239 23.17 12.10 1.51
N ALA A 240 23.60 10.87 1.80
CA ALA A 240 23.89 10.41 3.14
C ALA A 240 24.59 11.52 3.91
N ARG A 241 23.99 11.95 5.03
CA ARG A 241 24.53 13.00 5.89
C ARG A 241 25.96 12.61 6.22
N GLN A 242 26.94 13.17 5.51
CA GLN A 242 28.35 12.94 5.84
C GLN A 242 28.49 13.35 7.30
N PRO A 243 29.06 12.51 8.17
CA PRO A 243 29.40 12.94 9.51
C PRO A 243 30.26 14.18 9.31
N THR A 244 29.83 15.31 9.86
CA THR A 244 30.55 16.56 9.81
C THR A 244 31.95 16.31 10.33
N GLY A 245 32.88 16.07 9.41
CA GLY A 245 34.29 16.01 9.68
C GLY A 245 34.66 17.36 10.27
N SER A 246 34.94 17.35 11.57
CA SER A 246 35.46 18.51 12.27
C SER A 246 36.67 19.01 11.50
N ARG A 247 36.53 20.20 10.93
CA ARG A 247 37.63 20.97 10.34
C ARG A 247 38.71 21.13 11.41
N SER A 248 39.84 20.46 11.24
CA SER A 248 41.12 20.92 11.77
C SER A 248 42.11 21.06 10.60
N ARG A 249 41.85 22.00 9.70
CA ARG A 249 42.92 22.57 8.87
C ARG A 249 43.75 23.49 9.78
N ARG A 250 44.83 22.94 10.36
CA ARG A 250 45.97 23.76 10.78
C ARG A 250 46.79 24.09 9.52
N PRO A 251 47.03 25.36 9.19
CA PRO A 251 48.08 25.70 8.25
C PRO A 251 49.40 25.72 9.04
N SER A 252 50.24 24.69 8.88
CA SER A 252 51.66 24.81 9.25
C SER A 252 52.40 25.29 8.03
N ARG A 253 52.84 26.53 8.09
CA ARG A 253 53.74 27.17 7.13
C ARG A 253 55.02 26.33 7.01
N ALA A 254 55.47 26.16 5.77
CA ALA A 254 56.85 25.85 5.47
C ALA A 254 57.70 27.07 5.87
N LEU A 255 58.76 26.84 6.63
CA LEU A 255 60.10 27.44 6.57
C LEU A 255 61.03 26.54 7.40
#